data_AF-A0A6P2NRP8-F1
#
_entry.id   AF-A0A6P2NRP8-F1
#
_cell.length_a   1.000
_cell.length_b   1.000
_cell.length_c   1.000
_cell.angle_alpha   90.00
_cell.angle_beta   90.00
_cell.angle_gamma   90.00
#
_symmetry.space_group_name_H-M   'P 1'
#
loop_
_entity.id
_entity.type
_entity.pdbx_description
1 polymer ?
#
loop_
_entity_poly.entity_id
_entity_poly.type
_entity_poly.pdbx_seq_one_letter_code
_entity_poly.pdbx_strand_id
1 'polypeptide(L)'
;MEKAPVRLSLLRRIAWFGGDRRLVGGVGIICAALGWTMFVGFGLSFGLFILVPGGIFLGVVWVARKMYAADPWMIDVGLRHLKYGKYYAPKSHLGKEHPNIRDFKN
;
A
#
# COMPACT_ATOMS: atom_id res chain seq x y z
N MET A 1 39.87 5.37 13.12
CA MET A 1 38.55 5.45 12.46
C MET A 1 37.65 4.41 13.10
N GLU A 2 36.73 4.87 13.93
CA GLU A 2 35.71 4.02 14.55
C GLU A 2 34.83 3.42 13.44
N LYS A 3 34.76 2.09 13.34
CA LYS A 3 33.90 1.42 12.37
C LYS A 3 32.45 1.65 12.81
N ALA A 4 31.80 2.66 12.24
CA ALA A 4 30.37 2.83 12.41
C ALA A 4 29.68 1.49 12.08
N PRO A 5 28.91 0.89 13.00
CA PRO A 5 28.28 -0.38 12.75
C PRO A 5 27.33 -0.22 11.58
N VAL A 6 27.54 -0.99 10.51
CA VAL A 6 26.64 -1.05 9.36
C VAL A 6 25.29 -1.55 9.87
N ARG A 7 24.34 -0.62 10.09
CA ARG A 7 22.99 -0.96 10.53
C ARG A 7 22.25 -1.59 9.35
N LEU A 8 22.34 -2.91 9.23
CA LEU A 8 21.57 -3.74 8.28
C LEU A 8 20.05 -3.73 8.58
N SER A 9 19.56 -2.88 9.48
CA SER A 9 18.16 -2.85 9.93
C SER A 9 17.16 -2.35 8.87
N LEU A 10 17.63 -1.87 7.70
CA LEU A 10 16.83 -1.74 6.47
C LEU A 10 16.79 -3.06 5.69
N LEU A 11 16.80 -4.19 6.41
CA LEU A 11 16.69 -5.55 5.93
C LEU A 11 15.65 -5.63 4.81
N ARG A 12 16.11 -6.16 3.67
CA ARG A 12 15.33 -6.40 2.44
C ARG A 12 13.92 -6.85 2.78
N ARG A 13 12.93 -5.97 2.57
CA ARG A 13 11.52 -6.31 2.80
C ARG A 13 11.15 -7.54 1.98
N ILE A 14 10.44 -8.46 2.61
CA ILE A 14 9.89 -9.64 1.93
C ILE A 14 8.94 -9.15 0.83
N ALA A 15 9.33 -9.39 -0.41
CA ALA A 15 8.54 -9.08 -1.59
C ALA A 15 7.87 -10.36 -2.10
N TRP A 16 6.61 -10.25 -2.51
CA TRP A 16 5.86 -11.32 -3.16
C TRP A 16 5.60 -10.94 -4.61
N PHE A 17 5.90 -11.84 -5.54
CA PHE A 17 5.81 -11.58 -6.99
C PHE A 17 6.52 -10.28 -7.44
N GLY A 18 7.53 -9.82 -6.68
CA GLY A 18 8.29 -8.60 -6.94
C GLY A 18 7.65 -7.30 -6.41
N GLY A 19 6.56 -7.36 -5.63
CA GLY A 19 5.94 -6.21 -4.95
C GLY A 19 5.89 -6.38 -3.43
N ASP A 20 5.47 -5.35 -2.67
CA ASP A 20 5.32 -5.45 -1.21
C ASP A 20 4.30 -6.55 -0.83
N ARG A 21 4.69 -7.46 0.07
CA ARG A 21 3.87 -8.59 0.51
C ARG A 21 2.49 -8.19 1.04
N ARG A 22 2.35 -7.02 1.68
CA ARG A 22 1.09 -6.56 2.26
C ARG A 22 0.10 -6.17 1.17
N LEU A 23 0.60 -5.50 0.14
CA LEU A 23 -0.21 -5.10 -1.00
C LEU A 23 -0.61 -6.32 -1.83
N VAL A 24 0.38 -7.14 -2.22
CA VAL A 24 0.14 -8.32 -3.05
C VAL A 24 -0.71 -9.36 -2.31
N GLY A 25 -0.39 -9.65 -1.05
CA GLY A 25 -1.16 -10.59 -0.24
C GLY A 25 -2.57 -10.08 0.09
N GLY A 26 -2.70 -8.82 0.49
CA GLY A 26 -4.00 -8.23 0.83
C GLY A 26 -4.94 -8.20 -0.37
N VAL A 27 -4.46 -7.77 -1.54
CA VAL A 27 -5.25 -7.78 -2.77
C VAL A 27 -5.54 -9.20 -3.23
N GLY A 28 -4.61 -10.14 -3.06
CA GLY A 28 -4.84 -11.56 -3.35
C GLY A 28 -6.00 -12.14 -2.56
N ILE A 29 -6.08 -11.85 -1.26
CA ILE A 29 -7.20 -12.29 -0.41
C ILE A 29 -8.52 -11.66 -0.88
N ILE A 30 -8.52 -10.35 -1.19
CA ILE A 30 -9.72 -9.66 -1.69
C ILE A 30 -10.19 -10.25 -3.03
N CYS A 31 -9.26 -10.51 -3.96
CA CYS A 31 -9.58 -11.10 -5.26
C CYS A 31 -10.09 -12.54 -5.12
N ALA A 32 -9.53 -13.32 -4.19
CA ALA A 32 -10.04 -14.66 -3.89
C ALA A 32 -11.46 -14.62 -3.30
N ALA A 33 -11.72 -13.71 -2.36
CA ALA A 33 -13.06 -13.51 -1.81
C ALA A 33 -14.06 -13.04 -2.88
N LEU A 34 -13.65 -12.13 -3.77
CA LEU A 34 -14.45 -11.68 -4.90
C LEU A 34 -14.75 -12.81 -5.88
N GLY A 35 -13.76 -13.63 -6.22
CA GLY A 35 -13.95 -14.81 -7.08
C GLY A 35 -14.94 -15.79 -6.46
N TRP A 36 -14.86 -16.01 -5.14
CA TRP A 36 -15.80 -16.86 -4.42
C TRP A 36 -17.23 -16.29 -4.45
N THR A 37 -17.42 -15.01 -4.16
CA THR A 37 -18.77 -14.40 -4.17
C THR A 37 -19.36 -14.38 -5.57
N MET A 38 -18.56 -14.14 -6.60
CA MET A 38 -18.98 -14.24 -8.00
C MET A 38 -19.34 -15.67 -8.39
N PHE A 39 -18.58 -16.66 -7.93
CA PHE A 39 -18.87 -18.08 -8.17
C PHE A 39 -20.20 -18.50 -7.54
N VAL A 40 -20.47 -18.10 -6.28
CA VAL A 40 -21.74 -18.39 -5.60
C VAL A 40 -22.92 -17.69 -6.27
N GLY A 41 -22.75 -16.44 -6.70
CA GLY A 41 -23.84 -15.64 -7.28
C GLY A 41 -24.16 -15.96 -8.74
N PHE A 42 -23.14 -16.13 -9.58
CA PHE A 42 -23.29 -16.31 -11.04
C PHE A 42 -23.04 -17.75 -11.51
N GLY A 43 -22.55 -18.64 -10.64
CA GLY A 43 -22.20 -20.02 -10.99
C GLY A 43 -20.99 -20.10 -11.95
N LEU A 44 -20.93 -21.18 -12.73
CA LEU A 44 -19.88 -21.42 -13.74
C LEU A 44 -20.00 -20.54 -14.99
N SER A 45 -20.96 -19.62 -15.04
CA SER A 45 -21.26 -18.86 -16.26
C SER A 45 -20.03 -18.06 -16.74
N PHE A 46 -19.57 -18.40 -17.94
CA PHE A 46 -18.51 -17.74 -18.72
C PHE A 46 -17.13 -17.59 -18.06
N GLY A 47 -16.85 -18.21 -16.90
CA GLY A 47 -15.55 -18.11 -16.23
C GLY A 47 -15.22 -16.71 -15.70
N LEU A 48 -16.21 -15.81 -15.63
CA LEU A 48 -16.05 -14.43 -15.15
C LEU A 48 -15.50 -14.38 -13.72
N PHE A 49 -15.85 -15.36 -12.90
CA PHE A 49 -15.37 -15.51 -11.52
C PHE A 49 -13.84 -15.73 -11.42
N ILE A 50 -13.17 -16.10 -12.51
CA ILE A 50 -11.70 -16.18 -12.59
C ILE A 50 -11.15 -14.98 -13.32
N LEU A 51 -11.73 -14.64 -14.48
CA LEU A 51 -11.23 -13.59 -15.36
C LEU A 51 -11.17 -12.23 -14.69
N VAL A 52 -12.24 -11.84 -14.00
CA VAL A 52 -12.34 -10.52 -13.34
C VAL A 52 -11.36 -10.40 -12.17
N PRO A 53 -11.40 -11.26 -11.13
CA PRO A 53 -10.46 -11.15 -10.02
C PRO A 53 -9.01 -11.46 -10.44
N GLY A 54 -8.79 -12.38 -11.38
CA GLY A 54 -7.47 -12.69 -11.92
C GLY A 54 -6.86 -11.50 -12.66
N GLY A 55 -7.64 -10.84 -13.52
CA GLY A 55 -7.21 -9.63 -14.23
C GLY A 55 -6.88 -8.48 -13.30
N ILE A 56 -7.74 -8.24 -12.30
CA ILE A 56 -7.49 -7.22 -11.25
C ILE A 56 -6.21 -7.55 -10.49
N PHE A 57 -6.04 -8.81 -10.06
CA PHE A 57 -4.87 -9.23 -9.31
C PHE A 57 -3.58 -9.03 -10.11
N LEU A 58 -3.55 -9.45 -11.38
CA LEU A 58 -2.38 -9.26 -12.25
C LEU A 58 -2.07 -7.78 -12.47
N GLY A 59 -3.10 -6.94 -12.68
CA GLY A 59 -2.95 -5.50 -12.79
C GLY A 59 -2.34 -4.88 -11.53
N VAL A 60 -2.83 -5.26 -10.36
CA VAL A 60 -2.29 -4.77 -9.08
C VAL A 60 -0.87 -5.29 -8.83
N VAL A 61 -0.56 -6.54 -9.16
CA VAL A 61 0.81 -7.06 -9.06
C VAL A 61 1.76 -6.28 -9.97
N TRP A 62 1.34 -5.94 -11.19
CA TRP A 62 2.14 -5.11 -12.09
C TRP A 62 2.44 -3.73 -11.49
N VAL A 63 1.43 -3.05 -10.94
CA VAL A 63 1.61 -1.77 -10.23
C VAL A 63 2.50 -1.96 -9.00
N ALA A 64 2.27 -2.99 -8.19
CA ALA A 64 3.05 -3.29 -6.99
C ALA A 64 4.53 -3.49 -7.30
N ARG A 65 4.86 -4.13 -8.43
CA ARG A 65 6.24 -4.29 -8.91
C ARG A 65 6.88 -2.95 -9.26
N LYS A 66 6.15 -2.07 -9.95
CA LYS A 66 6.62 -0.72 -10.28
C LYS A 66 6.83 0.12 -9.03
N MET A 67 5.89 0.07 -8.09
CA MET A 67 5.97 0.74 -6.80
C MET A 67 7.19 0.28 -5.99
N TYR A 68 7.39 -1.03 -5.88
CA TYR A 68 8.50 -1.60 -5.11
C TYR A 68 9.86 -1.32 -5.75
N ALA A 69 9.92 -1.26 -7.09
CA ALA A 69 11.14 -0.86 -7.80
C ALA A 69 11.50 0.62 -7.61
N ALA A 70 10.50 1.49 -7.42
CA ALA A 70 10.71 2.91 -7.17
C ALA A 70 11.13 3.19 -5.72
N ASP A 71 10.37 2.68 -4.73
CA ASP A 71 10.70 2.78 -3.31
C ASP A 71 10.06 1.62 -2.51
N PRO A 72 10.86 0.73 -1.88
CA PRO A 72 10.36 -0.33 -1.02
C PRO A 72 9.57 0.14 0.21
N TRP A 73 9.70 1.40 0.63
CA TRP A 73 9.06 1.97 1.81
C TRP A 73 7.79 2.78 1.53
N MET A 74 7.42 2.91 0.26
CA MET A 74 6.33 3.79 -0.16
C MET A 74 5.00 3.48 0.55
N ILE A 75 4.71 2.21 0.80
CA ILE A 75 3.51 1.78 1.53
C ILE A 75 3.53 2.29 2.97
N ASP A 76 4.65 2.16 3.68
CA ASP A 76 4.73 2.63 5.08
C ASP A 76 4.69 4.15 5.16
N VAL A 77 5.29 4.86 4.20
CA VAL A 77 5.21 6.32 4.10
C VAL A 77 3.76 6.75 3.88
N GLY A 78 3.04 6.11 2.96
CA GLY A 78 1.62 6.37 2.72
C GLY A 78 0.75 6.08 3.95
N LEU A 79 0.94 4.92 4.60
CA LEU A 79 0.23 4.58 5.83
C LEU A 79 0.55 5.54 6.98
N ARG A 80 1.80 5.98 7.09
CA ARG A 80 2.21 7.00 8.06
C ARG A 80 1.52 8.32 7.77
N HIS A 81 1.48 8.74 6.51
CA HIS A 81 0.79 9.97 6.11
C HIS A 81 -0.69 9.92 6.47
N LEU A 82 -1.38 8.81 6.19
CA LEU A 82 -2.78 8.62 6.57
C LEU A 82 -2.97 8.62 8.10
N LYS A 83 -2.14 7.86 8.83
CA LYS A 83 -2.22 7.75 10.29
C LYS A 83 -2.00 9.08 10.99
N TYR A 84 -1.02 9.86 10.52
CA TYR A 84 -0.63 11.13 11.14
C TYR A 84 -1.22 12.36 10.45
N GLY A 85 -2.03 12.21 9.40
CA GLY A 85 -2.63 13.33 8.68
C GLY A 85 -3.46 14.25 9.56
N LYS A 86 -4.06 13.72 10.64
CA LYS A 86 -4.76 14.53 11.65
C LYS A 86 -3.82 15.48 12.42
N TYR A 87 -2.59 15.07 12.69
CA TYR A 87 -1.60 15.87 13.42
C TYR A 87 -0.84 16.83 12.50
N TYR A 88 -0.73 16.48 11.22
CA TYR A 88 -0.11 17.29 10.19
C TYR A 88 -1.17 17.81 9.22
N ALA A 89 -1.99 18.75 9.69
CA ALA A 89 -3.02 19.38 8.86
C ALA A 89 -2.41 19.89 7.53
N PRO A 90 -3.11 19.70 6.40
CA PRO A 90 -2.62 20.12 5.10
C PRO A 90 -2.38 21.63 5.12
N LYS A 91 -1.13 22.02 4.92
CA LYS A 91 -0.77 23.43 4.78
C LYS A 91 -1.21 23.89 3.41
N SER A 92 -1.76 25.10 3.32
CA SER A 92 -2.07 25.69 2.02
C SER A 92 -0.81 25.97 1.19
N HIS A 93 0.35 26.11 1.83
CA HIS A 93 1.63 26.44 1.18
C HIS A 93 2.79 25.64 1.79
N LEU A 94 3.76 25.27 0.94
CA LEU A 94 5.06 24.76 1.38
C LEU A 94 5.79 25.82 2.20
N GLY A 95 6.34 25.44 3.36
CA GLY A 95 7.14 26.32 4.21
C GLY A 95 6.37 27.11 5.28
N LYS A 96 5.02 27.09 5.29
CA LYS A 96 4.27 27.69 6.40
C LYS A 96 4.51 26.92 7.70
N GLU A 97 4.61 27.62 8.82
CA GLU A 97 4.67 26.98 10.14
C GLU A 97 3.41 26.16 10.42
N HIS A 98 3.54 25.09 11.21
CA HIS A 98 2.37 24.30 11.59
C HIS A 98 1.46 25.14 12.49
N PRO A 99 0.13 25.13 12.28
CA PRO A 99 -0.78 25.89 13.13
C PRO A 99 -0.61 25.44 14.58
N ASN A 100 -0.43 26.40 15.48
CA ASN A 100 -0.26 26.15 16.89
C ASN A 100 -1.62 25.85 17.51
N ILE A 101 -1.67 25.08 18.60
CA ILE A 101 -2.93 24.79 19.34
C ILE A 101 -3.66 26.08 19.74
N ARG A 102 -2.91 27.17 19.92
CA ARG A 102 -3.44 28.51 20.22
C ARG A 102 -4.25 29.14 19.08
N ASP A 103 -4.02 28.73 17.83
CA ASP A 103 -4.71 29.29 16.66
C ASP A 103 -6.15 28.77 16.51
N PHE A 104 -6.51 27.72 17.25
CA PHE A 104 -7.84 27.10 17.22
C PHE A 104 -8.73 27.50 18.42
N LYS A 105 -8.27 28.43 19.27
CA LYS A 105 -8.98 28.85 20.47
C LYS A 105 -9.67 30.20 20.21
N ASN A 106 -10.97 30.14 19.92
CA ASN A 106 -11.86 31.29 20.04
C ASN A 106 -12.14 31.61 21.52
#